data_AF-A0ABD3TGZ8-F1
#
_entry.id   AF-A0ABD3TGZ8-F1
#
_cell.length_a   1.000
_cell.length_b   1.000
_cell.length_c   1.000
_cell.angle_alpha   90.00
_cell.angle_beta   90.00
_cell.angle_gamma   90.00
#
_symmetry.space_group_name_H-M   'P 1'
#
loop_
_entity.id
_entity.type
_entity.pdbx_description
1 polymer ?
#
loop_
_entity_poly.entity_id
_entity_poly.type
_entity_poly.pdbx_seq_one_letter_code
_entity_poly.pdbx_strand_id
1 'polypeptide(L)'
;MIFQDVLHNISVHCIYIFILDLNQVYCIVERQYTNNSSYEVYSLVEGQHTNSYEVYSLVEGQHTNSYEVYSIVEEHYTNSYEVYNIVEGQYINSYEVYSLVEGQYTSSYEVYSLVEGQHTNSYEVYSLVEEHYTNSYEVYSLVEGQYINSYEVYSLVEGQYTNSYEVYNIVEGQYINSYEVYSLIEG
;
A
#
# COMPACT_ATOMS: atom_id res chain seq x y z
N MET A 1 13.90 16.69 -26.41
CA MET A 1 15.23 17.35 -26.45
C MET A 1 16.07 16.69 -25.37
N ILE A 2 17.25 16.12 -25.68
CA ILE A 2 18.08 15.42 -24.69
C ILE A 2 18.82 16.48 -23.88
N PHE A 3 18.53 16.58 -22.58
CA PHE A 3 19.38 17.31 -21.65
C PHE A 3 20.25 16.31 -20.90
N GLN A 4 21.56 16.40 -21.12
CA GLN A 4 22.57 15.73 -20.31
C GLN A 4 23.08 16.73 -19.29
N ASP A 5 22.71 16.55 -18.02
CA ASP A 5 23.34 17.30 -16.95
C ASP A 5 24.60 16.54 -16.48
N VAL A 6 25.76 17.08 -16.85
CA VAL A 6 27.08 16.44 -16.69
C VAL A 6 27.49 16.33 -15.21
N LEU A 7 26.77 16.99 -14.29
CA LEU A 7 27.05 16.97 -12.85
C LEU A 7 26.41 15.81 -12.09
N HIS A 8 25.31 15.22 -12.58
CA HIS A 8 24.54 14.21 -11.84
C HIS A 8 24.32 12.90 -12.61
N ASN A 9 24.90 12.75 -13.81
CA ASN A 9 24.75 11.57 -14.65
C ASN A 9 23.28 11.27 -15.00
N ILE A 10 22.48 12.32 -15.20
CA ILE A 10 21.05 12.24 -15.52
C ILE A 10 20.87 12.43 -17.03
N SER A 11 20.29 11.43 -17.70
CA SER A 11 19.80 11.54 -19.08
C SER A 11 18.28 11.73 -19.03
N VAL A 12 17.81 12.97 -19.11
CA VAL A 12 16.37 13.27 -19.08
C VAL A 12 15.82 13.34 -20.50
N HIS A 13 14.88 12.45 -20.82
CA HIS A 13 14.04 12.55 -22.01
C HIS A 13 12.72 13.26 -21.65
N CYS A 14 12.76 14.60 -21.49
CA CYS A 14 11.54 15.40 -21.32
C CYS A 14 10.86 15.57 -22.68
N ILE A 15 9.57 15.23 -22.75
CA ILE A 15 8.72 15.51 -23.91
C ILE A 15 8.24 16.97 -23.86
N TYR A 16 7.85 17.46 -22.67
CA TYR A 16 7.46 18.84 -22.42
C TYR A 16 8.07 19.33 -21.10
N ILE A 17 8.60 20.56 -21.11
CA ILE A 17 9.05 21.29 -19.91
C ILE A 17 8.13 22.51 -19.78
N PHE A 18 7.36 22.60 -18.69
CA PHE A 18 6.62 23.81 -18.35
C PHE A 18 7.31 24.50 -17.17
N ILE A 19 7.69 25.76 -17.37
CA ILE A 19 8.13 26.66 -16.31
C ILE A 19 6.99 27.65 -16.12
N LEU A 20 6.19 27.47 -15.06
CA LEU A 20 5.09 28.37 -14.73
C LEU A 20 5.58 29.54 -13.85
N ASP A 21 6.58 29.30 -13.00
CA ASP A 21 7.26 30.31 -12.17
C ASP A 21 8.73 29.90 -11.90
N LEU A 22 9.55 30.83 -11.39
CA LEU A 22 11.00 30.65 -11.15
C LEU A 22 11.40 29.46 -10.25
N ASN A 23 10.44 28.77 -9.63
CA ASN A 23 10.66 27.70 -8.65
C ASN A 23 10.01 26.35 -8.98
N GLN A 24 9.27 26.21 -10.09
CA GLN A 24 8.56 24.96 -10.41
C GLN A 24 8.81 24.53 -11.86
N VAL A 25 9.36 23.32 -12.01
CA VAL A 25 9.62 22.66 -13.29
C VAL A 25 8.71 21.44 -13.40
N TYR A 26 7.78 21.46 -14.35
CA TYR A 26 6.96 20.30 -14.69
C TYR A 26 7.62 19.56 -15.86
N CYS A 27 7.95 18.27 -15.70
CA CYS A 27 8.42 17.44 -16.80
C CYS A 27 7.55 16.18 -16.92
N ILE A 28 7.04 15.93 -18.13
CA ILE A 28 6.49 14.63 -18.52
C ILE A 28 7.67 13.80 -19.03
N VAL A 29 8.05 12.78 -18.26
CA VAL A 29 9.21 11.93 -18.50
C VAL A 29 8.75 10.62 -19.14
N GLU A 30 9.23 10.32 -20.36
CA GLU A 30 8.90 9.06 -21.05
C GLU A 30 9.67 7.86 -20.47
N ARG A 31 10.84 8.11 -19.86
CA ARG A 31 11.69 7.13 -19.17
C ARG A 31 12.77 7.83 -18.33
N GLN A 32 12.89 7.49 -17.05
CA GLN A 32 14.02 7.90 -16.20
C GLN A 32 14.59 6.69 -15.44
N TYR A 33 15.72 6.19 -15.93
CA TYR A 33 16.58 5.29 -15.16
C TYR A 33 17.53 6.09 -14.27
N THR A 34 17.02 6.85 -13.29
CA THR A 34 17.87 7.56 -12.29
C THR A 34 17.08 8.00 -11.06
N ASN A 35 17.73 7.96 -9.89
CA ASN A 35 17.32 8.56 -8.62
C ASN A 35 16.62 9.91 -8.82
N ASN A 36 15.31 9.98 -8.60
CA ASN A 36 14.55 11.22 -8.72
C ASN A 36 14.39 11.83 -7.33
N SER A 37 14.99 12.99 -7.09
CA SER A 37 14.76 13.78 -5.88
C SER A 37 14.04 15.06 -6.29
N SER A 38 12.74 15.13 -6.09
CA SER A 38 11.91 16.28 -6.49
C SER A 38 10.88 16.59 -5.42
N TYR A 39 10.28 17.79 -5.45
CA TYR A 39 9.18 18.10 -4.54
C TYR A 39 7.93 17.31 -4.94
N GLU A 40 7.55 17.37 -6.22
CA GLU A 40 6.37 16.69 -6.76
C GLU A 40 6.72 15.87 -8.01
N VAL A 41 6.18 14.65 -8.09
CA VAL A 41 6.21 13.79 -9.29
C VAL A 41 4.78 13.62 -9.79
N TYR A 42 4.44 14.28 -10.91
CA TYR A 42 3.08 14.24 -11.45
C TYR A 42 2.75 12.95 -12.19
N SER A 43 3.69 12.46 -13.00
CA SER A 43 3.52 11.22 -13.76
C SER A 43 4.90 10.65 -14.08
N LEU A 44 5.12 9.39 -13.70
CA LEU A 44 6.34 8.65 -13.97
C LEU A 44 5.96 7.25 -14.46
N VAL A 45 6.55 6.83 -15.59
CA VAL A 45 6.27 5.51 -16.17
C VAL A 45 7.13 4.44 -15.50
N GLU A 46 8.43 4.67 -15.36
CA GLU A 46 9.36 3.72 -14.72
C GLU A 46 10.23 4.54 -13.74
N GLY A 47 10.34 4.12 -12.47
CA GLY A 47 11.16 4.75 -11.44
C GLY A 47 11.88 3.74 -10.54
N GLN A 48 13.20 3.87 -10.36
CA GLN A 48 14.00 2.92 -9.57
C GLN A 48 14.42 3.39 -8.18
N HIS A 49 14.26 4.66 -7.88
CA HIS A 49 14.54 5.29 -6.59
C HIS A 49 13.85 6.65 -6.60
N THR A 50 12.56 6.66 -6.32
CA THR A 50 11.75 7.88 -6.30
C THR A 50 11.76 8.44 -4.90
N ASN A 51 12.33 9.61 -4.70
CA ASN A 51 12.28 10.35 -3.45
C ASN A 51 11.58 11.68 -3.69
N SER A 52 10.34 11.83 -3.21
CA SER A 52 9.60 13.07 -3.37
C SER A 52 8.75 13.42 -2.18
N TYR A 53 8.22 14.64 -2.13
CA TYR A 53 7.16 14.95 -1.18
C TYR A 53 5.86 14.29 -1.66
N GLU A 54 5.48 14.51 -2.92
CA GLU A 54 4.28 13.91 -3.51
C GLU A 54 4.60 13.08 -4.77
N VAL A 55 3.91 11.96 -4.94
CA VAL A 55 3.83 11.18 -6.19
C VAL A 55 2.37 11.03 -6.59
N TYR A 56 1.97 11.70 -7.68
CA TYR A 56 0.58 11.64 -8.16
C TYR A 56 0.29 10.37 -8.94
N SER A 57 1.23 9.92 -9.78
CA SER A 57 1.05 8.72 -10.60
C SER A 57 2.40 8.10 -10.94
N LEU A 58 2.55 6.83 -10.59
CA LEU A 58 3.68 5.98 -10.95
C LEU A 58 3.14 4.70 -11.60
N VAL A 59 3.65 4.32 -12.76
CA VAL A 59 3.25 3.05 -13.38
C VAL A 59 4.08 1.92 -12.79
N GLU A 60 5.40 1.92 -12.98
CA GLU A 60 6.30 0.90 -12.45
C GLU A 60 7.35 1.53 -11.53
N GLY A 61 7.39 1.06 -10.30
CA GLY A 61 8.23 1.55 -9.24
C GLY A 61 9.09 0.47 -8.60
N GLN A 62 10.34 0.81 -8.35
CA GLN A 62 11.22 0.07 -7.49
C GLN A 62 11.75 1.09 -6.49
N HIS A 63 11.41 0.98 -5.20
CA HIS A 63 11.83 1.93 -4.16
C HIS A 63 11.27 3.35 -4.33
N THR A 64 10.03 3.53 -3.89
CA THR A 64 9.41 4.84 -3.69
C THR A 64 9.45 5.24 -2.22
N ASN A 65 10.10 6.36 -1.92
CA ASN A 65 10.07 7.02 -0.62
C ASN A 65 9.38 8.38 -0.79
N SER A 66 8.22 8.57 -0.17
CA SER A 66 7.51 9.85 -0.30
C SER A 66 6.72 10.22 0.94
N TYR A 67 6.21 11.44 1.00
CA TYR A 67 5.23 11.77 2.01
C TYR A 67 3.86 11.24 1.57
N GLU A 68 3.41 11.61 0.37
CA GLU A 68 2.13 11.18 -0.20
C GLU A 68 2.30 10.48 -1.55
N VAL A 69 1.59 9.36 -1.71
CA VAL A 69 1.44 8.63 -2.97
C VAL A 69 -0.03 8.53 -3.33
N TYR A 70 -0.45 9.13 -4.45
CA TYR A 70 -1.84 9.09 -4.88
C TYR A 70 -2.18 7.81 -5.66
N SER A 71 -1.28 7.34 -6.52
CA SER A 71 -1.51 6.16 -7.34
C SER A 71 -0.22 5.52 -7.81
N ILE A 72 -0.07 4.22 -7.54
CA ILE A 72 0.92 3.36 -8.18
C ILE A 72 0.23 2.17 -8.84
N VAL A 73 0.68 1.76 -10.02
CA VAL A 73 0.22 0.50 -10.64
C VAL A 73 1.03 -0.67 -10.08
N GLU A 74 2.35 -0.67 -10.23
CA GLU A 74 3.24 -1.72 -9.72
C GLU A 74 4.37 -1.10 -8.90
N GLU A 75 4.58 -1.57 -7.66
CA GLU A 75 5.68 -1.11 -6.80
C GLU A 75 6.32 -2.28 -6.04
N HIS A 76 7.65 -2.31 -5.99
CA HIS A 76 8.37 -3.34 -5.22
C HIS A 76 8.75 -2.91 -3.79
N TYR A 77 8.88 -1.61 -3.53
CA TYR A 77 9.15 -1.12 -2.17
C TYR A 77 8.56 0.27 -2.00
N THR A 78 7.53 0.41 -1.17
CA THR A 78 6.98 1.71 -0.80
C THR A 78 7.33 2.04 0.65
N ASN A 79 7.87 3.22 0.88
CA ASN A 79 7.92 3.84 2.20
C ASN A 79 7.23 5.19 2.11
N SER A 80 6.10 5.36 2.78
CA SER A 80 5.32 6.59 2.67
C SER A 80 4.59 6.96 3.96
N TYR A 81 4.14 8.21 4.07
CA TYR A 81 3.18 8.54 5.11
C TYR A 81 1.79 8.08 4.67
N GLU A 82 1.31 8.56 3.52
CA GLU A 82 0.00 8.21 2.97
C GLU A 82 0.13 7.54 1.60
N VAL A 83 -0.60 6.45 1.41
CA VAL A 83 -0.84 5.80 0.12
C VAL A 83 -2.33 5.76 -0.17
N TYR A 84 -2.76 6.44 -1.22
CA TYR A 84 -4.17 6.41 -1.62
C TYR A 84 -4.51 5.15 -2.40
N ASN A 85 -3.73 4.78 -3.42
CA ASN A 85 -4.00 3.61 -4.26
C ASN A 85 -2.71 2.93 -4.72
N ILE A 86 -2.64 1.62 -4.53
CA ILE A 86 -1.67 0.73 -5.19
C ILE A 86 -2.45 -0.43 -5.80
N VAL A 87 -2.16 -0.76 -7.07
CA VAL A 87 -2.73 -1.96 -7.69
C VAL A 87 -1.94 -3.18 -7.22
N GLU A 88 -0.65 -3.26 -7.52
CA GLU A 88 0.23 -4.34 -7.10
C GLU A 88 1.41 -3.77 -6.30
N GLY A 89 1.59 -4.26 -5.07
CA GLY A 89 2.62 -3.76 -4.17
C GLY A 89 3.31 -4.86 -3.40
N GLN A 90 4.64 -4.85 -3.46
CA GLN A 90 5.51 -5.67 -2.62
C GLN A 90 6.16 -4.76 -1.57
N TYR A 91 6.28 -5.24 -0.33
CA TYR A 91 6.93 -4.54 0.79
C TYR A 91 6.47 -3.09 0.95
N ILE A 92 5.21 -2.92 1.36
CA ILE A 92 4.62 -1.62 1.65
C ILE A 92 4.83 -1.30 3.13
N ASN A 93 5.47 -0.18 3.40
CA ASN A 93 5.55 0.42 4.72
C ASN A 93 4.91 1.81 4.66
N SER A 94 3.76 1.99 5.28
CA SER A 94 3.12 3.31 5.33
C SER A 94 2.51 3.63 6.68
N TYR A 95 2.15 4.88 6.90
CA TYR A 95 1.26 5.19 8.02
C TYR A 95 -0.18 4.80 7.64
N GLU A 96 -0.66 5.28 6.50
CA GLU A 96 -2.00 4.96 5.97
C GLU A 96 -1.91 4.30 4.60
N VAL A 97 -2.73 3.28 4.38
CA VAL A 97 -3.06 2.71 3.06
C VAL A 97 -4.57 2.78 2.87
N TYR A 98 -5.04 3.59 1.92
CA TYR A 98 -6.48 3.71 1.65
C TYR A 98 -6.99 2.55 0.78
N SER A 99 -6.27 2.21 -0.29
CA SER A 99 -6.64 1.11 -1.18
C SER A 99 -5.41 0.39 -1.72
N LEU A 100 -5.40 -0.92 -1.53
CA LEU A 100 -4.42 -1.84 -2.10
C LEU A 100 -5.16 -3.02 -2.72
N VAL A 101 -4.90 -3.30 -4.00
CA VAL A 101 -5.55 -4.45 -4.67
C VAL A 101 -4.80 -5.73 -4.32
N GLU A 102 -3.50 -5.81 -4.62
CA GLU A 102 -2.66 -6.96 -4.34
C GLU A 102 -1.43 -6.53 -3.51
N GLY A 103 -1.31 -7.10 -2.31
CA GLY A 103 -0.31 -6.73 -1.31
C GLY A 103 0.52 -7.92 -0.83
N GLN A 104 1.83 -7.88 -1.08
CA GLN A 104 2.76 -8.84 -0.50
C GLN A 104 3.67 -8.15 0.53
N TYR A 105 3.41 -8.41 1.81
CA TYR A 105 4.03 -7.75 2.97
C TYR A 105 3.64 -6.28 3.10
N THR A 106 2.51 -6.05 3.76
CA THR A 106 2.00 -4.73 4.13
C THR A 106 2.23 -4.51 5.61
N SER A 107 2.94 -3.44 5.95
CA SER A 107 3.08 -2.94 7.31
C SER A 107 2.53 -1.52 7.35
N SER A 108 1.43 -1.29 8.05
CA SER A 108 0.89 0.06 8.19
C SER A 108 0.33 0.35 9.56
N TYR A 109 0.04 1.61 9.86
CA TYR A 109 -0.79 1.93 11.01
C TYR A 109 -2.25 1.62 10.68
N GLU A 110 -2.76 2.13 9.57
CA GLU A 110 -4.11 1.91 9.09
C GLU A 110 -4.11 1.29 7.68
N VAL A 111 -4.96 0.28 7.46
CA VAL A 111 -5.37 -0.21 6.14
C VAL A 111 -6.88 -0.05 6.01
N TYR A 112 -7.34 0.81 5.10
CA TYR A 112 -8.77 0.99 4.87
C TYR A 112 -9.36 -0.13 4.00
N SER A 113 -8.68 -0.49 2.92
CA SER A 113 -9.13 -1.55 2.02
C SER A 113 -7.95 -2.29 1.43
N LEU A 114 -7.92 -3.60 1.62
CA LEU A 114 -7.02 -4.50 0.92
C LEU A 114 -7.82 -5.67 0.34
N VAL A 115 -7.68 -5.91 -0.97
CA VAL A 115 -8.43 -6.97 -1.66
C VAL A 115 -7.74 -8.31 -1.45
N GLU A 116 -6.50 -8.47 -1.91
CA GLU A 116 -5.72 -9.70 -1.75
C GLU A 116 -4.40 -9.41 -1.03
N GLY A 117 -4.20 -10.05 0.10
CA GLY A 117 -3.00 -9.88 0.91
C GLY A 117 -2.37 -11.20 1.34
N GLN A 118 -1.05 -11.25 1.36
CA GLN A 118 -0.33 -12.43 1.88
C GLN A 118 0.09 -12.26 3.34
N HIS A 119 0.55 -11.06 3.70
CA HIS A 119 1.07 -10.75 5.02
C HIS A 119 0.75 -9.31 5.36
N THR A 120 -0.25 -9.10 6.20
CA THR A 120 -0.64 -7.77 6.69
C THR A 120 -0.35 -7.66 8.18
N ASN A 121 0.46 -6.67 8.54
CA ASN A 121 0.69 -6.26 9.91
C ASN A 121 0.24 -4.81 10.09
N SER A 122 -0.83 -4.58 10.83
CA SER A 122 -1.30 -3.22 11.06
C SER A 122 -1.82 -2.96 12.46
N TYR A 123 -2.06 -1.69 12.80
CA TYR A 123 -2.82 -1.39 13.99
C TYR A 123 -4.31 -1.61 13.70
N GLU A 124 -4.84 -0.94 12.68
CA GLU A 124 -6.24 -1.04 12.26
C GLU A 124 -6.35 -1.56 10.83
N VAL A 125 -7.35 -2.40 10.61
CA VAL A 125 -7.80 -2.85 9.29
C VAL A 125 -9.31 -2.66 9.18
N TYR A 126 -9.76 -1.86 8.23
CA TYR A 126 -11.19 -1.64 8.03
C TYR A 126 -11.84 -2.72 7.15
N SER A 127 -11.20 -3.09 6.04
CA SER A 127 -11.71 -4.11 5.12
C SER A 127 -10.60 -4.93 4.50
N LEU A 128 -10.70 -6.25 4.67
CA LEU A 128 -9.94 -7.25 3.94
C LEU A 128 -10.88 -8.19 3.20
N VAL A 129 -10.56 -8.53 1.96
CA VAL A 129 -11.30 -9.56 1.22
C VAL A 129 -10.64 -10.92 1.41
N GLU A 130 -9.41 -11.11 0.93
CA GLU A 130 -8.67 -12.37 1.05
C GLU A 130 -7.32 -12.09 1.69
N GLU A 131 -7.03 -12.73 2.83
CA GLU A 131 -5.75 -12.56 3.54
C GLU A 131 -5.18 -13.87 4.09
N HIS A 132 -3.93 -14.19 3.74
CA HIS A 132 -3.31 -15.42 4.23
C HIS A 132 -2.77 -15.26 5.67
N TYR A 133 -2.17 -14.12 6.01
CA TYR A 133 -1.67 -13.85 7.36
C TYR A 133 -2.00 -12.43 7.81
N THR A 134 -2.89 -12.30 8.79
CA THR A 134 -3.21 -11.03 9.44
C THR A 134 -2.63 -11.00 10.85
N ASN A 135 -1.88 -9.96 11.16
CA ASN A 135 -1.56 -9.58 12.54
C ASN A 135 -2.01 -8.14 12.76
N SER A 136 -3.07 -7.92 13.55
CA SER A 136 -3.55 -6.57 13.80
C SER A 136 -4.01 -6.33 15.23
N TYR A 137 -4.21 -5.07 15.59
CA TYR A 137 -4.95 -4.76 16.81
C TYR A 137 -6.45 -4.93 16.54
N GLU A 138 -6.97 -4.24 15.53
CA GLU A 138 -8.38 -4.29 15.14
C GLU A 138 -8.56 -4.75 13.69
N VAL A 139 -9.55 -5.63 13.46
CA VAL A 139 -10.09 -5.95 12.13
C VAL A 139 -11.59 -5.69 12.14
N TYR A 140 -12.06 -4.73 11.34
CA TYR A 140 -13.49 -4.42 11.25
C TYR A 140 -14.24 -5.42 10.36
N SER A 141 -13.69 -5.74 9.20
CA SER A 141 -14.28 -6.71 8.27
C SER A 141 -13.21 -7.51 7.56
N LEU A 142 -13.34 -8.83 7.62
CA LEU A 142 -12.53 -9.79 6.88
C LEU A 142 -13.45 -10.83 6.24
N VAL A 143 -13.36 -10.98 4.91
CA VAL A 143 -14.17 -11.98 4.20
C VAL A 143 -13.55 -13.36 4.33
N GLU A 144 -12.31 -13.57 3.90
CA GLU A 144 -11.61 -14.85 3.97
C GLU A 144 -10.22 -14.65 4.57
N GLY A 145 -9.93 -15.35 5.67
CA GLY A 145 -8.62 -15.28 6.32
C GLY A 145 -8.12 -16.63 6.85
N GLN A 146 -6.85 -16.95 6.58
CA GLN A 146 -6.30 -18.27 6.93
C GLN A 146 -5.52 -18.33 8.25
N TYR A 147 -4.83 -17.26 8.63
CA TYR A 147 -4.10 -17.17 9.89
C TYR A 147 -4.27 -15.78 10.46
N ILE A 148 -5.24 -15.65 11.36
CA ILE A 148 -5.65 -14.36 11.90
C ILE A 148 -5.20 -14.29 13.35
N ASN A 149 -4.34 -13.32 13.66
CA ASN A 149 -4.00 -12.96 15.02
C ASN A 149 -4.40 -11.51 15.25
N SER A 150 -5.46 -11.28 16.02
CA SER A 150 -5.87 -9.91 16.34
C SER A 150 -6.27 -9.73 17.80
N TYR A 151 -6.35 -8.48 18.25
CA TYR A 151 -7.02 -8.22 19.53
C TYR A 151 -8.53 -8.30 19.33
N GLU A 152 -9.08 -7.55 18.38
CA GLU A 152 -10.50 -7.51 18.04
C GLU A 152 -10.76 -7.91 16.58
N VAL A 153 -11.83 -8.68 16.35
CA VAL A 153 -12.43 -8.91 15.03
C VAL A 153 -13.93 -8.61 15.10
N TYR A 154 -14.40 -7.61 14.36
CA TYR A 154 -15.81 -7.23 14.38
C TYR A 154 -16.68 -8.11 13.46
N SER A 155 -16.16 -8.46 12.29
CA SER A 155 -16.86 -9.31 11.33
C SER A 155 -15.87 -10.18 10.57
N LEU A 156 -16.06 -11.50 10.64
CA LEU A 156 -15.32 -12.51 9.90
C LEU A 156 -16.30 -13.40 9.15
N VAL A 157 -16.20 -13.49 7.82
CA VAL A 157 -17.07 -14.40 7.07
C VAL A 157 -16.52 -15.81 7.10
N GLU A 158 -15.28 -16.02 6.69
CA GLU A 158 -14.60 -17.32 6.69
C GLU A 158 -13.21 -17.19 7.32
N GLY A 159 -12.99 -17.93 8.40
CA GLY A 159 -11.73 -17.93 9.14
C GLY A 159 -11.16 -19.33 9.30
N GLN A 160 -9.92 -19.54 8.89
CA GLN A 160 -9.10 -20.66 9.36
C GLN A 160 -8.14 -20.11 10.43
N TYR A 161 -7.88 -20.86 11.50
CA TYR A 161 -6.90 -20.54 12.54
C TYR A 161 -6.95 -19.09 13.05
N THR A 162 -8.07 -18.71 13.66
CA THR A 162 -8.21 -17.40 14.30
C THR A 162 -7.78 -17.47 15.76
N ASN A 163 -6.85 -16.62 16.16
CA ASN A 163 -6.48 -16.36 17.53
C ASN A 163 -6.80 -14.91 17.86
N SER A 164 -7.78 -14.67 18.74
CA SER A 164 -8.17 -13.31 19.08
C SER A 164 -8.57 -13.14 20.55
N TYR A 165 -8.64 -11.89 21.01
CA TYR A 165 -9.26 -11.61 22.30
C TYR A 165 -10.79 -11.60 22.14
N GLU A 166 -11.31 -10.80 21.20
CA GLU A 166 -12.74 -10.65 20.93
C GLU A 166 -13.07 -10.93 19.46
N VAL A 167 -14.15 -11.69 19.22
CA VAL A 167 -14.81 -11.83 17.91
C VAL A 167 -16.29 -11.49 18.06
N TYR A 168 -16.77 -10.46 17.37
CA TYR A 168 -18.16 -10.04 17.46
C TYR A 168 -19.07 -10.89 16.57
N ASN A 169 -18.71 -11.04 15.30
CA ASN A 169 -19.46 -11.86 14.36
C ASN A 169 -18.52 -12.75 13.57
N ILE A 170 -18.85 -14.03 13.53
CA ILE A 170 -18.22 -15.00 12.64
C ILE A 170 -19.29 -15.87 11.97
N VAL A 171 -19.19 -16.05 10.65
CA VAL A 171 -20.08 -16.95 9.91
C VAL A 171 -19.50 -18.36 9.94
N GLU A 172 -18.39 -18.60 9.25
CA GLU A 172 -17.72 -19.89 9.21
C GLU A 172 -16.31 -19.81 9.79
N GLY A 173 -15.95 -20.76 10.65
CA GLY A 173 -14.68 -20.74 11.37
C GLY A 173 -14.15 -22.14 11.65
N GLN A 174 -12.87 -22.37 11.35
CA GLN A 174 -12.15 -23.58 11.73
C GLN A 174 -10.99 -23.21 12.64
N TYR A 175 -10.90 -23.87 13.80
CA TYR A 175 -9.83 -23.63 14.80
C TYR A 175 -9.82 -22.20 15.35
N ILE A 176 -10.98 -21.75 15.85
CA ILE A 176 -11.13 -20.45 16.51
C ILE A 176 -10.73 -20.57 17.98
N ASN A 177 -9.73 -19.79 18.38
CA ASN A 177 -9.28 -19.61 19.76
C ASN A 177 -9.49 -18.16 20.16
N SER A 178 -10.67 -17.86 20.71
CA SER A 178 -11.03 -16.52 21.15
C SER A 178 -11.45 -16.53 22.61
N TYR A 179 -11.13 -15.46 23.35
CA TYR A 179 -11.59 -15.31 24.73
C TYR A 179 -13.09 -15.03 24.78
N GLU A 180 -13.58 -14.17 23.89
CA GLU A 180 -15.00 -13.85 23.71
C GLU A 180 -15.44 -14.00 22.26
N VAL A 181 -16.60 -14.66 22.07
CA VAL A 181 -17.29 -14.76 20.78
C VAL A 181 -18.77 -14.40 21.00
N TYR A 182 -19.24 -13.32 20.37
CA TYR A 182 -20.59 -12.80 20.59
C TYR A 182 -21.64 -13.44 19.66
N SER A 183 -21.31 -13.65 18.38
CA SER A 183 -22.18 -14.27 17.39
C SER A 183 -21.39 -15.22 16.50
N LEU A 184 -21.83 -16.47 16.45
CA LEU A 184 -21.32 -17.51 15.56
C LEU A 184 -22.51 -18.13 14.82
N ILE A 185 -22.49 -18.05 13.48
CA ILE A 185 -23.54 -18.60 12.61
C ILE A 185 -22.99 -19.82 11.86
N GLU A 186 -22.92 -20.98 12.53
CA GLU A 186 -22.52 -22.23 11.86
C GLU A 186 -23.56 -22.64 10.80
N GLY A 187 -23.08 -22.90 9.57
CA GLY A 187 -23.83 -23.47 8.45
C GLY A 187 -23.86 -25.00 8.44
#